data_AF-A0A5C7PIL5-F1
#
_entry.id   AF-A0A5C7PIL5-F1
#
_cell.length_a   1.000
_cell.length_b   1.000
_cell.length_c   1.000
_cell.angle_alpha   90.00
_cell.angle_beta   90.00
_cell.angle_gamma   90.00
#
_symmetry.space_group_name_H-M   'P 1'
#
loop_
_entity.id
_entity.type
_entity.pdbx_description
1 polymer ?
#
loop_
_entity_poly.entity_id
_entity_poly.type
_entity_poly.pdbx_seq_one_letter_code
_entity_poly.pdbx_strand_id
1 'polypeptide(L)'
;MFQFIYELLKTPSAFRGRPWAYGRNQFLHGYAIGGLPVYLWPEGLPIFVASYLLWEQIQLIWYNGEMSDGMEDFAHFMTIALAVYLHQPALMLMQLLFLAAGILFRYEEKWGENDKG
;
A
#
# COMPACT_ATOMS: atom_id res chain seq x y z
N MET A 1 4.91 -11.64 16.91
CA MET A 1 5.48 -11.33 15.58
C MET A 1 4.80 -12.11 14.47
N PHE A 2 4.70 -13.45 14.55
CA PHE A 2 4.06 -14.29 13.52
C PHE A 2 2.56 -13.99 13.33
N GLN A 3 1.82 -13.81 14.43
CA GLN A 3 0.40 -13.41 14.42
C GLN A 3 0.16 -12.09 13.68
N PHE A 4 1.04 -11.10 13.88
CA PHE A 4 0.93 -9.77 13.26
C PHE A 4 1.14 -9.81 11.75
N ILE A 5 2.13 -10.59 11.28
CA ILE A 5 2.37 -10.78 9.84
C ILE A 5 1.21 -11.56 9.22
N TYR A 6 0.70 -12.58 9.89
CA TYR A 6 -0.45 -13.34 9.44
C TYR A 6 -1.74 -12.49 9.32
N GLU A 7 -2.00 -11.62 10.29
CA GLU A 7 -3.13 -10.70 10.25
C GLU A 7 -2.98 -9.61 9.18
N LEU A 8 -1.76 -9.09 8.96
CA LEU A 8 -1.47 -8.18 7.85
C LEU A 8 -1.75 -8.82 6.48
N LEU A 9 -1.46 -10.11 6.34
CA LEU A 9 -1.71 -10.86 5.11
C LEU A 9 -3.21 -11.14 4.90
N LYS A 10 -3.97 -11.37 5.97
CA LYS A 10 -5.37 -11.80 5.90
C LYS A 10 -6.41 -10.70 5.97
N THR A 11 -6.05 -9.50 6.43
CA THR A 11 -7.04 -8.46 6.69
C THR A 11 -6.96 -7.42 5.59
N PRO A 12 -7.77 -7.53 4.51
CA PRO A 12 -7.97 -6.41 3.62
C PRO A 12 -8.59 -5.29 4.44
N SER A 13 -7.99 -4.12 4.38
CA SER A 13 -8.61 -3.01 5.07
C SER A 13 -8.32 -1.76 4.28
N ALA A 14 -9.37 -1.24 3.66
CA ALA A 14 -9.42 0.13 3.14
C ALA A 14 -9.11 1.20 4.21
N PHE A 15 -8.90 0.80 5.48
CA PHE A 15 -8.57 1.61 6.64
C PHE A 15 -9.48 2.84 6.78
N ARG A 16 -10.77 2.69 6.44
CA ARG A 16 -11.77 3.76 6.52
C ARG A 16 -11.78 4.37 7.91
N GLY A 17 -11.69 5.69 7.99
CA GLY A 17 -11.60 6.42 9.27
C GLY A 17 -10.36 6.10 10.13
N ARG A 18 -9.35 5.38 9.61
CA ARG A 18 -8.14 4.95 10.35
C ARG A 18 -6.85 5.48 9.69
N PRO A 19 -6.60 6.80 9.75
CA PRO A 19 -5.54 7.47 8.97
C PRO A 19 -4.13 6.95 9.23
N TRP A 20 -3.77 6.67 10.48
CA TRP A 20 -2.42 6.17 10.81
C TRP A 20 -2.21 4.72 10.42
N ALA A 21 -3.27 3.91 10.44
CA ALA A 21 -3.18 2.52 10.01
C ALA A 21 -3.00 2.47 8.48
N TYR A 22 -3.76 3.28 7.74
CA TYR A 22 -3.58 3.53 6.31
C TYR A 22 -2.15 3.98 6.00
N GLY A 23 -1.69 5.06 6.64
CA GLY A 23 -0.38 5.64 6.36
C GLY A 23 0.77 4.65 6.55
N ARG A 24 0.71 3.85 7.63
CA ARG A 24 1.68 2.77 7.86
C ARG A 24 1.60 1.68 6.78
N ASN A 25 0.39 1.28 6.38
CA ASN A 25 0.21 0.26 5.35
C ASN A 25 0.84 0.72 4.03
N GLN A 26 0.44 1.88 3.53
CA GLN A 26 0.92 2.39 2.26
C GLN A 26 2.41 2.70 2.26
N PHE A 27 2.96 3.11 3.41
CA PHE A 27 4.41 3.22 3.56
C PHE A 27 5.10 1.86 3.44
N LEU A 28 4.59 0.81 4.07
CA LEU A 28 5.17 -0.53 3.98
C LEU A 28 5.05 -1.11 2.56
N HIS A 29 3.89 -0.98 1.90
CA HIS A 29 3.71 -1.40 0.51
C HIS A 29 4.69 -0.67 -0.42
N GLY A 30 4.80 0.65 -0.29
CA GLY A 30 5.75 1.45 -1.07
C GLY A 30 7.21 1.05 -0.80
N TYR A 31 7.68 1.20 0.44
CA TYR A 31 9.11 1.14 0.74
C TYR A 31 9.63 -0.25 1.08
N ALA A 32 8.88 -1.06 1.83
CA ALA A 32 9.34 -2.38 2.26
C ALA A 32 9.06 -3.47 1.21
N ILE A 33 7.93 -3.39 0.50
CA ILE A 33 7.55 -4.37 -0.53
C ILE A 33 8.01 -3.89 -1.93
N GLY A 34 7.89 -2.60 -2.24
CA GLY A 34 8.32 -2.03 -3.52
C GLY A 34 9.80 -1.65 -3.56
N GLY A 35 10.18 -0.66 -2.75
CA GLY A 35 11.49 -0.01 -2.83
C GLY A 35 12.67 -0.91 -2.44
N LEU A 36 12.61 -1.53 -1.26
CA LEU A 36 13.72 -2.31 -0.72
C LEU A 36 14.08 -3.53 -1.59
N PRO A 37 13.13 -4.38 -2.04
CA PRO A 37 13.46 -5.52 -2.87
C PRO A 37 14.05 -5.11 -4.22
N VAL A 38 13.49 -4.06 -4.85
CA VAL A 38 14.01 -3.53 -6.14
C VAL A 38 15.37 -2.89 -5.97
N TYR A 39 15.64 -2.22 -4.84
CA TYR A 39 16.97 -1.69 -4.53
C TYR A 39 18.03 -2.80 -4.42
N LEU A 40 17.66 -3.93 -3.80
CA LEU A 40 18.55 -5.07 -3.60
C LEU A 40 18.71 -5.92 -4.85
N TRP A 41 17.67 -6.02 -5.69
CA TRP A 41 17.66 -6.80 -6.91
C TRP A 41 16.78 -6.17 -8.00
N PRO A 42 17.31 -5.18 -8.75
CA PRO A 42 16.54 -4.45 -9.76
C PRO A 42 15.97 -5.34 -10.87
N GLU A 43 16.73 -6.34 -11.31
CA GLU A 43 16.30 -7.29 -12.35
C GLU A 43 15.16 -8.20 -11.88
N GLY A 44 14.93 -8.28 -10.56
CA GLY A 44 13.83 -8.99 -9.94
C GLY A 44 12.47 -8.28 -10.08
N LEU A 45 12.43 -7.03 -10.56
CA LEU A 45 11.19 -6.25 -10.64
C LEU A 45 10.01 -7.00 -11.29
N PRO A 46 10.16 -7.70 -12.44
CA PRO A 46 9.05 -8.48 -13.01
C PRO A 46 8.54 -9.58 -12.08
N ILE A 47 9.43 -10.23 -11.33
CA ILE A 47 9.08 -11.29 -10.37
C ILE A 47 8.33 -10.69 -9.18
N PHE A 48 8.78 -9.55 -8.66
CA PHE A 48 8.11 -8.86 -7.55
C PHE A 48 6.71 -8.39 -7.94
N VAL A 49 6.56 -7.80 -9.13
CA VAL A 49 5.25 -7.40 -9.68
C VAL A 49 4.33 -8.62 -9.82
N ALA A 50 4.81 -9.70 -10.43
CA ALA A 50 4.00 -10.91 -10.61
C ALA A 50 3.60 -11.54 -9.26
N SER A 51 4.52 -11.58 -8.29
CA SER A 51 4.27 -12.11 -6.95
C SER A 51 3.24 -11.25 -6.19
N TYR A 52 3.34 -9.93 -6.33
CA TYR A 52 2.40 -8.99 -5.72
C TYR A 52 0.99 -9.16 -6.30
N LEU A 53 0.86 -9.17 -7.63
CA LEU A 53 -0.44 -9.37 -8.29
C LEU A 53 -1.07 -10.72 -7.94
N LEU A 54 -0.26 -11.78 -7.84
CA LEU A 54 -0.75 -13.09 -7.39
C LEU A 54 -1.27 -13.02 -5.96
N TRP A 55 -0.58 -12.28 -5.09
CA TRP A 55 -0.99 -12.10 -3.70
C TRP A 55 -2.31 -11.33 -3.58
N GLU A 56 -2.46 -10.21 -4.30
CA GLU A 56 -3.72 -9.46 -4.37
C GLU A 56 -4.87 -10.33 -4.86
N GLN A 57 -4.64 -11.16 -5.88
CA GLN A 57 -5.64 -12.09 -6.39
C GLN A 57 -6.08 -13.11 -5.31
N ILE A 58 -5.15 -13.59 -4.49
CA ILE A 58 -5.45 -14.46 -3.34
C ILE A 58 -6.28 -13.69 -2.31
N GLN A 59 -5.95 -12.43 -2.00
CA GLN A 59 -6.72 -11.60 -1.08
C GLN A 59 -8.15 -11.36 -1.55
N LEU A 60 -8.34 -11.08 -2.84
CA LEU A 60 -9.66 -10.92 -3.45
C LEU A 60 -10.52 -12.18 -3.34
N ILE A 61 -9.97 -13.35 -3.66
CA ILE A 61 -10.76 -14.60 -3.71
C ILE A 61 -10.97 -15.19 -2.31
N TRP A 62 -9.93 -15.19 -1.46
CA TRP A 62 -9.93 -15.97 -0.20
C TRP A 62 -10.05 -15.13 1.06
N TYR A 63 -9.86 -13.82 0.99
CA TYR A 63 -9.87 -12.94 2.17
C TYR A 63 -10.88 -11.79 2.10
N ASN A 64 -11.81 -11.81 1.14
CA ASN A 64 -12.79 -10.73 0.90
C ASN A 64 -12.12 -9.37 0.65
N GLY A 65 -11.03 -9.37 -0.12
CA GLY A 65 -10.35 -8.15 -0.53
C GLY A 65 -11.26 -7.20 -1.32
N GLU A 66 -11.03 -5.90 -1.17
CA GLU A 66 -11.64 -4.88 -2.02
C GLU A 66 -10.69 -4.58 -3.19
N MET A 67 -11.17 -4.64 -4.43
CA MET A 67 -10.34 -4.36 -5.62
C MET A 67 -9.75 -2.95 -5.59
N SER A 68 -10.48 -1.98 -5.04
CA SER A 68 -9.99 -0.61 -4.87
C SER A 68 -8.83 -0.51 -3.89
N ASP A 69 -8.85 -1.30 -2.81
CA ASP A 69 -7.78 -1.35 -1.79
C ASP A 69 -6.51 -1.93 -2.41
N GLY A 70 -6.61 -3.07 -3.07
CA GLY A 70 -5.48 -3.71 -3.75
C GLY A 70 -4.88 -2.85 -4.88
N MET A 71 -5.72 -2.08 -5.58
CA MET A 71 -5.24 -1.15 -6.61
C MET A 71 -4.49 0.05 -6.00
N GLU A 72 -4.94 0.56 -4.85
CA GLU A 72 -4.26 1.62 -4.10
C GLU A 72 -2.91 1.12 -3.57
N ASP A 73 -2.89 -0.05 -2.93
CA ASP A 73 -1.67 -0.68 -2.42
C ASP A 73 -0.66 -0.95 -3.55
N PHE A 74 -1.12 -1.48 -4.69
CA PHE A 74 -0.30 -1.71 -5.88
C PHE A 74 0.26 -0.42 -6.46
N ALA A 75 -0.50 0.67 -6.47
CA ALA A 75 -0.02 1.97 -6.95
C ALA A 75 1.11 2.52 -6.07
N HIS A 76 1.00 2.41 -4.75
CA HIS A 76 2.07 2.79 -3.82
C HIS A 76 3.32 1.92 -3.99
N PHE A 77 3.15 0.60 -4.10
CA PHE A 77 4.21 -0.35 -4.43
C PHE A 77 4.93 0.03 -5.74
N MET A 78 4.19 0.19 -6.84
CA MET A 78 4.76 0.48 -8.16
C MET A 78 5.45 1.84 -8.20
N THR A 79 4.88 2.86 -7.55
CA THR A 79 5.46 4.21 -7.57
C THR A 79 6.86 4.21 -6.97
N ILE A 80 7.06 3.56 -5.81
CA ILE A 80 8.38 3.49 -5.18
C ILE A 80 9.29 2.50 -5.89
N ALA A 81 8.79 1.35 -6.32
CA ALA A 81 9.56 0.39 -7.11
C ALA A 81 10.17 1.06 -8.37
N LEU A 82 9.37 1.83 -9.11
CA LEU A 82 9.83 2.57 -10.28
C LEU A 82 10.74 3.75 -9.91
N ALA A 83 10.49 4.43 -8.79
CA ALA A 83 11.37 5.49 -8.30
C ALA A 83 12.79 4.98 -8.08
N VAL A 84 12.92 3.79 -7.47
CA VAL A 84 14.20 3.12 -7.23
C VAL A 84 14.80 2.61 -8.54
N TYR A 85 14.03 1.86 -9.33
CA TYR A 85 14.49 1.24 -10.57
C TYR A 85 14.98 2.26 -11.62
N LEU A 86 14.30 3.39 -11.75
CA LEU A 86 14.63 4.45 -12.72
C LEU A 86 15.53 5.55 -12.14
N HIS A 87 15.92 5.44 -10.87
CA HIS A 87 16.63 6.49 -10.13
C HIS A 87 15.93 7.86 -10.20
N GLN A 88 14.60 7.87 -10.07
CA GLN A 88 13.77 9.08 -10.17
C GLN A 88 13.21 9.49 -8.79
N PRO A 89 13.89 10.37 -8.04
CA PRO A 89 13.44 10.78 -6.71
C PRO A 89 12.12 11.54 -6.73
N ALA A 90 11.75 12.15 -7.87
CA ALA A 90 10.46 12.83 -8.03
C ALA A 90 9.26 11.90 -7.80
N LEU A 91 9.39 10.60 -8.14
CA LEU A 91 8.35 9.61 -7.89
C LEU A 91 8.19 9.29 -6.39
N MET A 92 9.26 9.36 -5.59
CA MET A 92 9.16 9.24 -4.12
C MET A 92 8.40 10.41 -3.53
N LEU A 93 8.69 11.63 -3.99
CA LEU A 93 7.94 12.82 -3.57
C LEU A 93 6.46 12.70 -3.94
N MET A 94 6.17 12.23 -5.16
CA MET A 94 4.79 12.00 -5.61
C MET A 94 4.08 10.96 -4.72
N GLN A 95 4.75 9.88 -4.34
CA GLN A 95 4.18 8.90 -3.41
C GLN A 95 3.89 9.50 -2.04
N LEU A 96 4.76 10.36 -1.50
CA LEU A 96 4.52 11.04 -0.22
C LEU A 96 3.31 11.97 -0.29
N LEU A 97 3.08 12.63 -1.43
CA LEU A 97 1.88 13.45 -1.65
C LEU A 97 0.61 12.60 -1.66
N PHE A 98 0.62 11.46 -2.37
CA PHE A 98 -0.51 10.52 -2.34
C PHE A 98 -0.76 9.96 -0.94
N LEU A 99 0.31 9.61 -0.21
CA LEU A 99 0.23 9.14 1.17
C LEU A 99 -0.42 10.19 2.08
N ALA A 100 0.02 11.45 1.97
CA ALA A 100 -0.56 12.56 2.74
C ALA A 100 -2.04 12.78 2.39
N ALA A 101 -2.38 12.76 1.10
CA ALA A 101 -3.77 12.90 0.64
C ALA A 101 -4.67 11.79 1.19
N GLY A 102 -4.24 10.53 1.13
CA GLY A 102 -5.00 9.42 1.69
C GLY A 102 -5.14 9.49 3.20
N ILE A 103 -4.08 9.87 3.92
CA ILE A 103 -4.15 10.10 5.38
C ILE A 103 -5.18 11.18 5.71
N LEU A 104 -5.14 12.33 5.02
CA LEU A 104 -6.07 13.43 5.23
C LEU A 104 -7.52 13.01 4.92
N PHE A 105 -7.75 12.30 3.82
CA PHE A 105 -9.08 11.78 3.47
C PHE A 105 -9.64 10.89 4.59
N ARG A 106 -8.83 9.98 5.14
CA ARG A 106 -9.27 9.11 6.26
C ARG A 106 -9.48 9.90 7.56
N TYR A 107 -8.78 11.01 7.77
CA TYR A 107 -9.13 11.93 8.86
C TYR A 107 -10.51 12.54 8.64
N GLU A 108 -10.78 13.06 7.44
CA GLU A 108 -12.08 13.64 7.09
C GLU A 108 -13.23 12.64 7.24
N GLU A 109 -13.05 11.38 6.82
CA GLU A 109 -14.04 10.32 7.07
C GLU A 109 -14.29 10.12 8.57
N LYS A 110 -13.22 10.02 9.36
CA LYS A 110 -13.33 9.82 10.81
C LYS A 110 -14.08 10.96 11.51
N TRP A 111 -13.84 12.21 11.10
CA TRP A 111 -14.45 13.39 11.72
C TRP A 111 -15.85 13.69 11.15
N GLY A 112 -16.06 13.48 9.84
CA GLY A 112 -17.36 13.65 9.19
C GLY A 112 -18.40 12.60 9.58
N GLU A 113 -17.99 11.45 10.13
CA GLU A 113 -18.91 10.51 10.80
C GLU A 113 -19.33 11.01 12.20
N ASN A 114 -18.48 11.75 12.91
CA ASN A 114 -18.82 12.30 14.24
C ASN A 114 -19.78 13.50 14.17
N ASP A 115 -19.78 14.25 13.06
CA ASP A 115 -20.64 15.41 12.85
C ASP A 115 -22.07 15.06 12.39
N LYS A 116 -22.36 13.77 12.14
CA LYS A 116 -23.70 13.27 11.78
C LYS A 116 -24.49 12.69 12.98
N GLY A 117 -23.99 12.90 14.20
CA GLY A 117 -24.63 12.52 15.46
C GLY A 117 -25.58 13.58 15.99
#